data_AF-A0A7X1NA38-F1
#
_entry.id   AF-A0A7X1NA38-F1
#
_cell.length_a   1.000
_cell.length_b   1.000
_cell.length_c   1.000
_cell.angle_alpha   90.00
_cell.angle_beta   90.00
_cell.angle_gamma   90.00
#
_symmetry.space_group_name_H-M   'P 1'
#
loop_
_entity.id
_entity.type
_entity.pdbx_description
1 polymer ?
#
loop_
_entity_poly.entity_id
_entity_poly.type
_entity_poly.pdbx_seq_one_letter_code
_entity_poly.pdbx_strand_id
1 'polypeptide(L)'
;MTKGGKWVYTEDGVWTGGFWTGLQWLAYSETKDEKFLREAERLTQRLLPRANDEVNHDLGFMFYPSAVYGWRLTGKDEYRAAAVRAAESLAKQFNADAGFIPGWGFFGGENWAGSVLIDTLMNLPLLVWATQNGGSSELLDVVFRHTETALRNHVRKDASVYHVFVFDEKTGAPVRGDTYQGQAPESAWS
;
A
#
# COMPACT_ATOMS: atom_id res chain seq x y z
N MET A 1 -10.84 12.82 4.50
CA MET A 1 -11.49 13.19 5.79
C MET A 1 -12.65 14.15 5.51
N THR A 2 -13.63 14.27 6.40
CA THR A 2 -14.71 15.27 6.25
C THR A 2 -14.57 16.40 7.27
N LYS A 3 -14.84 17.65 6.86
CA LYS A 3 -14.98 18.80 7.77
C LYS A 3 -16.39 19.36 7.63
N GLY A 4 -17.17 19.31 8.71
CA GLY A 4 -18.57 19.74 8.71
C GLY A 4 -19.45 18.94 7.73
N GLY A 5 -19.24 17.62 7.64
CA GLY A 5 -19.99 16.74 6.75
C GLY A 5 -19.61 16.81 5.26
N LYS A 6 -18.60 17.61 4.90
CA LYS A 6 -18.10 17.74 3.52
C LYS A 6 -16.73 17.10 3.37
N TRP A 7 -16.51 16.40 2.26
CA TRP A 7 -15.21 15.84 1.91
C TRP A 7 -14.14 16.93 1.81
N VAL A 8 -13.01 16.66 2.44
CA VAL A 8 -11.76 17.40 2.28
C VAL A 8 -10.89 16.62 1.31
N TYR A 9 -10.42 17.31 0.27
CA TYR A 9 -9.62 16.74 -0.80
C TYR A 9 -8.15 17.13 -0.64
N THR A 10 -7.29 16.29 -1.18
CA THR A 10 -5.85 16.53 -1.31
C THR A 10 -5.53 16.80 -2.78
N GLU A 11 -4.54 17.66 -3.04
CA GLU A 11 -4.19 18.06 -4.40
C GLU A 11 -3.57 16.91 -5.21
N ASP A 12 -2.67 16.14 -4.62
CA ASP A 12 -1.94 15.07 -5.35
C ASP A 12 -2.30 13.65 -4.91
N GLY A 13 -3.37 13.53 -4.11
CA GLY A 13 -3.71 12.28 -3.43
C GLY A 13 -2.77 12.00 -2.24
N VAL A 14 -3.30 11.28 -1.26
CA VAL A 14 -2.52 10.63 -0.20
C VAL A 14 -2.71 9.11 -0.34
N TRP A 15 -2.30 8.31 0.65
CA TRP A 15 -2.48 6.85 0.65
C TRP A 15 -3.90 6.40 0.27
N THR A 16 -4.92 7.19 0.59
CA THR A 16 -6.32 6.90 0.24
C THR A 16 -6.73 7.23 -1.20
N GLY A 17 -5.86 7.84 -2.00
CA GLY A 17 -6.20 8.36 -3.33
C GLY A 17 -6.63 7.27 -4.32
N GLY A 18 -6.07 6.07 -4.18
CA GLY A 18 -6.44 4.93 -5.01
C GLY A 18 -7.87 4.44 -4.77
N PHE A 19 -8.42 4.56 -3.55
CA PHE A 19 -9.77 4.05 -3.25
C PHE A 19 -10.86 4.82 -3.99
N TRP A 20 -10.83 6.15 -3.96
CA TRP A 20 -11.83 6.94 -4.69
C TRP A 20 -11.74 6.71 -6.20
N THR A 21 -10.52 6.62 -6.73
CA THR A 21 -10.25 6.29 -8.13
C THR A 21 -10.80 4.91 -8.49
N GLY A 22 -10.57 3.91 -7.63
CA GLY A 22 -11.12 2.57 -7.79
C GLY A 22 -12.63 2.52 -7.77
N LEU A 23 -13.29 3.31 -6.93
CA LEU A 23 -14.75 3.43 -6.94
C LEU A 23 -15.28 3.98 -8.27
N GLN A 24 -14.57 4.92 -8.91
CA GLN A 24 -14.96 5.39 -10.25
C GLN A 24 -14.79 4.29 -11.31
N TRP A 25 -13.69 3.53 -11.26
CA TRP A 25 -13.51 2.39 -12.16
C TRP A 25 -14.54 1.30 -11.95
N LEU A 26 -14.89 0.97 -10.70
CA LEU A 26 -15.96 0.03 -10.38
C LEU A 26 -17.30 0.53 -10.91
N ALA A 27 -17.65 1.80 -10.66
CA ALA A 27 -18.87 2.39 -11.17
C ALA A 27 -18.94 2.35 -12.70
N TYR A 28 -17.83 2.60 -13.40
CA TYR A 28 -17.76 2.42 -14.85
C TYR A 28 -17.91 0.95 -15.25
N SER A 29 -17.25 0.02 -14.55
CA SER A 29 -17.34 -1.41 -14.85
C SER A 29 -18.79 -1.92 -14.79
N GLU A 30 -19.55 -1.47 -13.79
CA GLU A 30 -20.94 -1.88 -13.56
C GLU A 30 -21.93 -1.18 -14.50
N THR A 31 -21.79 0.13 -14.70
CA THR A 31 -22.81 0.94 -15.38
C THR A 31 -22.52 1.18 -16.87
N LYS A 32 -21.24 1.08 -17.26
CA LYS A 32 -20.71 1.55 -18.56
C LYS A 32 -20.98 3.03 -18.85
N ASP A 33 -21.35 3.84 -17.85
CA ASP A 33 -21.52 5.29 -18.04
C ASP A 33 -20.15 5.98 -18.17
N GLU A 34 -19.94 6.64 -19.30
CA GLU A 34 -18.69 7.33 -19.60
C GLU A 34 -18.35 8.48 -18.64
N LYS A 35 -19.32 9.00 -17.89
CA LYS A 35 -19.03 9.94 -16.80
C LYS A 35 -18.03 9.34 -15.82
N PHE A 36 -18.24 8.07 -15.43
CA PHE A 36 -17.34 7.39 -14.51
C PHE A 36 -16.01 7.04 -15.17
N LEU A 37 -16.00 6.67 -16.45
CA LEU A 37 -14.76 6.47 -17.21
C LEU A 37 -13.90 7.73 -17.19
N ARG A 38 -14.45 8.88 -17.61
CA ARG A 38 -13.71 10.15 -17.67
C ARG A 38 -13.15 10.56 -16.31
N GLU A 39 -13.94 10.40 -15.25
CA GLU A 39 -13.47 10.73 -13.91
C GLU A 39 -12.41 9.75 -13.40
N ALA A 40 -12.57 8.45 -13.65
CA ALA A 40 -11.59 7.43 -13.27
C ALA A 40 -10.24 7.66 -13.98
N GLU A 41 -10.27 7.97 -15.27
CA GLU A 41 -9.07 8.30 -16.05
C GLU A 41 -8.38 9.56 -15.53
N ARG A 42 -9.15 10.64 -15.28
CA ARG A 42 -8.64 11.89 -14.74
C ARG A 42 -7.96 11.69 -13.38
N LEU A 43 -8.56 10.90 -12.49
CA LEU A 43 -8.00 10.62 -11.17
C LEU A 43 -6.80 9.68 -11.24
N THR A 44 -6.84 8.65 -12.10
CA THR A 44 -5.71 7.75 -12.33
C THR A 44 -4.49 8.52 -12.83
N GLN A 45 -4.69 9.42 -13.80
CA GLN A 45 -3.64 10.29 -14.34
C GLN A 45 -2.96 11.14 -13.28
N ARG A 46 -3.73 11.66 -12.32
CA ARG A 46 -3.19 12.46 -11.20
C ARG A 46 -2.32 11.63 -10.25
N LEU A 47 -2.56 10.33 -10.13
CA LEU A 47 -1.78 9.46 -9.25
C LEU A 47 -0.47 8.99 -9.91
N LEU A 48 -0.37 8.92 -11.24
CA LEU A 48 0.80 8.35 -11.92
C LEU A 48 2.16 8.92 -11.48
N PRO A 49 2.33 10.23 -11.22
CA PRO A 49 3.59 10.77 -10.75
C PRO A 49 4.08 10.15 -9.44
N ARG A 50 3.17 9.67 -8.58
CA ARG A 50 3.47 9.03 -7.28
C ARG A 50 4.10 7.63 -7.44
N ALA A 51 4.21 7.10 -8.65
CA ALA A 51 4.79 5.78 -8.89
C ALA A 51 6.27 5.69 -8.51
N ASN A 52 6.96 6.83 -8.38
CA ASN A 52 8.37 6.93 -7.99
C ASN A 52 8.58 7.17 -6.48
N ASP A 53 7.53 7.04 -5.66
CA ASP A 53 7.62 7.32 -4.22
C ASP A 53 8.28 6.15 -3.48
N GLU A 54 9.56 6.31 -3.14
CA GLU A 54 10.38 5.26 -2.52
C GLU A 54 10.37 5.31 -0.99
N VAL A 55 9.46 6.07 -0.36
CA VAL A 55 9.38 6.21 1.11
C VAL A 55 7.96 6.03 1.66
N ASN A 56 7.08 5.46 0.85
CA ASN A 56 5.68 5.26 1.16
C ASN A 56 5.29 3.79 0.91
N HIS A 57 4.94 3.06 1.98
CA HIS A 57 4.50 1.68 1.86
C HIS A 57 3.10 1.51 1.24
N ASP A 58 2.30 2.59 1.14
CA ASP A 58 0.92 2.56 0.67
C ASP A 58 0.75 2.58 -0.85
N LEU A 59 1.81 2.33 -1.62
CA LEU A 59 1.74 2.34 -3.08
C LEU A 59 0.78 1.29 -3.63
N GLY A 60 0.59 0.16 -2.95
CA GLY A 60 -0.40 -0.84 -3.33
C GLY A 60 -1.83 -0.29 -3.27
N PHE A 61 -2.19 0.38 -2.17
CA PHE A 61 -3.48 1.06 -2.03
C PHE A 61 -3.68 2.15 -3.07
N MET A 62 -2.62 2.86 -3.45
CA MET A 62 -2.71 3.91 -4.45
C MET A 62 -2.87 3.37 -5.86
N PHE A 63 -2.08 2.37 -6.27
CA PHE A 63 -1.93 1.95 -7.67
C PHE A 63 -2.75 0.72 -8.07
N TYR A 64 -3.04 -0.20 -7.15
CA TYR A 64 -3.83 -1.38 -7.49
C TYR A 64 -5.28 -1.04 -7.86
N PRO A 65 -6.06 -0.30 -7.04
CA PRO A 65 -7.42 0.08 -7.43
C PRO A 65 -7.48 1.15 -8.53
N SER A 66 -6.40 1.89 -8.77
CA SER A 66 -6.35 2.92 -9.82
C SER A 66 -5.76 2.39 -11.13
N ALA A 67 -4.44 2.35 -11.25
CA ALA A 67 -3.72 2.05 -12.47
C ALA A 67 -3.88 0.58 -12.90
N VAL A 68 -3.79 -0.39 -11.99
CA VAL A 68 -3.96 -1.81 -12.35
C VAL A 68 -5.38 -2.07 -12.86
N TYR A 69 -6.40 -1.61 -12.13
CA TYR A 69 -7.78 -1.82 -12.53
C TYR A 69 -8.16 -1.01 -13.77
N GLY A 70 -7.68 0.23 -13.89
CA GLY A 70 -7.82 1.05 -15.09
C GLY A 70 -7.17 0.42 -16.33
N TRP A 71 -5.97 -0.17 -16.19
CA TRP A 71 -5.33 -0.91 -17.27
C TRP A 71 -6.16 -2.11 -17.71
N ARG A 72 -6.70 -2.90 -16.77
CA ARG A 72 -7.58 -4.04 -17.09
C ARG A 72 -8.82 -3.63 -17.89
N LEU A 73 -9.38 -2.46 -17.62
CA LEU A 73 -10.59 -1.97 -18.28
C LEU A 73 -10.34 -1.26 -19.61
N THR A 74 -9.18 -0.62 -19.77
CA THR A 74 -8.91 0.26 -20.92
C THR A 74 -7.78 -0.20 -21.83
N GLY A 75 -6.93 -1.13 -21.37
CA GLY A 75 -5.72 -1.55 -22.08
C GLY A 75 -4.63 -0.49 -22.16
N LYS A 76 -4.75 0.64 -21.45
CA LYS A 76 -3.78 1.75 -21.51
C LYS A 76 -2.42 1.38 -20.90
N ASP A 77 -1.41 1.28 -21.76
CA ASP A 77 -0.05 0.86 -21.38
C ASP A 77 0.62 1.77 -20.34
N GLU A 78 0.29 3.07 -20.35
CA GLU A 78 0.77 4.03 -19.34
C GLU A 78 0.37 3.62 -17.91
N TYR A 79 -0.82 3.05 -17.72
CA TYR A 79 -1.29 2.59 -16.42
C TYR A 79 -0.56 1.33 -15.98
N ARG A 80 -0.32 0.39 -16.91
CA ARG A 80 0.51 -0.80 -16.63
C ARG A 80 1.92 -0.37 -16.21
N ALA A 81 2.56 0.49 -16.99
CA ALA A 81 3.92 0.94 -16.74
C ALA A 81 4.06 1.67 -15.39
N ALA A 82 3.09 2.53 -15.05
CA ALA A 82 3.09 3.23 -13.76
C ALA A 82 2.87 2.27 -12.58
N ALA A 83 1.98 1.28 -12.71
CA ALA A 83 1.74 0.30 -11.66
C ALA A 83 2.96 -0.63 -11.43
N VAL A 84 3.65 -1.05 -12.49
CA VAL A 84 4.90 -1.82 -12.37
C VAL A 84 5.98 -0.98 -11.68
N ARG A 85 6.14 0.29 -12.06
CA ARG A 85 7.07 1.20 -11.42
C ARG A 85 6.76 1.41 -9.94
N ALA A 86 5.49 1.58 -9.59
CA ALA A 86 5.05 1.69 -8.20
C ALA A 86 5.39 0.42 -7.39
N ALA A 87 5.25 -0.76 -8.00
CA ALA A 87 5.65 -2.02 -7.37
C ALA A 87 7.15 -2.07 -7.08
N GLU A 88 7.98 -1.62 -8.03
CA GLU A 88 9.43 -1.53 -7.87
C GLU A 88 9.82 -0.51 -6.80
N SER A 89 9.20 0.68 -6.77
CA SER A 89 9.42 1.68 -5.73
C SER A 89 9.01 1.21 -4.33
N LEU A 90 7.94 0.41 -4.22
CA LEU A 90 7.55 -0.23 -2.97
C LEU A 90 8.59 -1.28 -2.55
N ALA A 91 9.06 -2.12 -3.48
CA ALA A 91 10.06 -3.14 -3.18
C ALA A 91 11.43 -2.55 -2.78
N LYS A 92 11.81 -1.37 -3.29
CA LYS A 92 13.05 -0.67 -2.88
C LYS A 92 13.10 -0.30 -1.40
N GLN A 93 11.95 -0.21 -0.74
CA GLN A 93 11.87 0.04 0.70
C GLN A 93 12.20 -1.20 1.55
N PHE A 94 12.26 -2.38 0.94
CA PHE A 94 12.51 -3.62 1.65
C PHE A 94 13.92 -3.63 2.26
N ASN A 95 13.98 -3.77 3.58
CA ASN A 95 15.22 -4.00 4.31
C ASN A 95 15.55 -5.49 4.27
N ALA A 96 16.52 -5.87 3.44
CA ALA A 96 16.92 -7.25 3.26
C ALA A 96 17.64 -7.86 4.47
N ASP A 97 18.24 -7.06 5.36
CA ASP A 97 18.86 -7.59 6.58
C ASP A 97 17.79 -7.87 7.63
N ALA A 98 16.78 -7.00 7.73
CA ALA A 98 15.70 -7.11 8.71
C ALA A 98 14.50 -7.96 8.24
N GLY A 99 14.35 -8.17 6.93
CA GLY A 99 13.33 -9.03 6.34
C GLY A 99 11.93 -8.41 6.26
N PHE A 100 11.81 -7.09 6.18
CA PHE A 100 10.51 -6.40 6.06
C PHE A 100 10.59 -5.07 5.29
N ILE A 101 9.41 -4.55 4.94
CA ILE A 101 9.21 -3.19 4.43
C ILE A 101 8.77 -2.34 5.63
N PRO A 102 9.47 -1.24 5.96
CA PRO A 102 9.07 -0.38 7.07
C PRO A 102 7.77 0.35 6.72
N GLY A 103 6.98 0.68 7.74
CA GLY A 103 5.70 1.35 7.55
C GLY A 103 5.85 2.81 7.15
N TRP A 104 6.16 3.65 8.13
CA TRP A 104 6.42 5.07 7.89
C TRP A 104 7.93 5.31 8.05
N GLY A 105 8.50 6.29 7.33
CA GLY A 105 9.87 6.71 7.60
C GLY A 105 9.93 7.51 8.91
N PHE A 106 10.41 8.74 8.84
CA PHE A 106 10.22 9.68 9.93
C PHE A 106 8.81 10.29 9.86
N PHE A 107 7.96 10.00 10.84
CA PHE A 107 6.56 10.43 10.87
C PHE A 107 6.11 10.73 12.31
N GLY A 108 5.32 11.81 12.49
CA GLY A 108 4.79 12.17 13.80
C GLY A 108 5.85 12.58 14.85
N GLY A 109 7.08 12.88 14.42
CA GLY A 109 8.20 13.16 15.33
C GLY A 109 8.99 11.92 15.76
N GLU A 110 8.67 10.74 15.20
CA GLU A 110 9.28 9.47 15.55
C GLU A 110 9.86 8.78 14.30
N ASN A 111 10.87 7.92 14.50
CA ASN A 111 11.43 7.09 13.45
C ASN A 111 10.74 5.72 13.45
N TRP A 112 10.08 5.40 12.33
CA TRP A 112 9.33 4.16 12.14
C TRP A 112 10.07 3.16 11.23
N ALA A 113 11.36 3.38 10.93
CA ALA A 113 12.18 2.48 10.10
C ALA A 113 12.32 1.05 10.67
N GLY A 114 12.19 0.89 11.99
CA GLY A 114 12.13 -0.43 12.66
C GLY A 114 10.71 -0.96 12.87
N SER A 115 9.68 -0.36 12.26
CA SER A 115 8.28 -0.70 12.54
C SER A 115 7.57 -1.18 11.29
N VAL A 116 6.78 -2.26 11.45
CA VAL A 116 5.95 -2.82 10.39
C VAL A 116 4.48 -2.67 10.78
N LEU A 117 3.70 -2.05 9.91
CA LEU A 117 2.26 -2.00 10.02
C LEU A 117 1.61 -3.18 9.32
N ILE A 118 0.55 -3.72 9.92
CA ILE A 118 -0.18 -4.88 9.37
C ILE A 118 -0.78 -4.62 7.99
N ASP A 119 -1.17 -3.39 7.70
CA ASP A 119 -1.74 -2.98 6.40
C ASP A 119 -0.72 -3.02 5.24
N THR A 120 0.58 -3.11 5.53
CA THR A 120 1.62 -3.33 4.51
C THR A 120 1.36 -4.62 3.72
N LEU A 121 0.76 -5.65 4.36
CA LEU A 121 0.33 -6.87 3.68
C LEU A 121 -0.67 -6.60 2.56
N MET A 122 -1.52 -5.58 2.69
CA MET A 122 -2.49 -5.20 1.66
C MET A 122 -1.86 -4.47 0.47
N ASN A 123 -0.60 -4.05 0.59
CA ASN A 123 0.16 -3.41 -0.48
C ASN A 123 0.95 -4.43 -1.33
N LEU A 124 1.26 -5.61 -0.79
CA LEU A 124 2.00 -6.67 -1.48
C LEU A 124 1.33 -7.27 -2.74
N PRO A 125 -0.01 -7.30 -2.88
CA PRO A 125 -0.64 -7.75 -4.13
C PRO A 125 -0.18 -6.97 -5.37
N LEU A 126 0.25 -5.71 -5.21
CA LEU A 126 0.84 -4.93 -6.30
C LEU A 126 2.15 -5.55 -6.83
N LEU A 127 3.03 -6.02 -5.93
CA LEU A 127 4.29 -6.68 -6.30
C LEU A 127 4.02 -7.99 -7.03
N VAL A 128 3.09 -8.80 -6.52
CA VAL A 128 2.69 -10.06 -7.17
C VAL A 128 2.14 -9.78 -8.57
N TRP A 129 1.25 -8.79 -8.71
CA TRP A 129 0.71 -8.41 -10.01
C TRP A 129 1.80 -7.94 -10.97
N ALA A 130 2.77 -7.14 -10.51
CA ALA A 130 3.85 -6.62 -11.35
C ALA A 130 4.70 -7.74 -11.96
N THR A 131 4.97 -8.82 -11.21
CA THR A 131 5.75 -9.98 -11.71
C THR A 131 5.13 -10.66 -12.93
N GLN A 132 3.80 -10.55 -13.07
CA GLN A 132 3.04 -11.11 -14.18
C GLN A 132 2.85 -10.12 -15.34
N ASN A 133 3.30 -8.88 -15.17
CA ASN A 133 2.98 -7.75 -16.06
C ASN A 133 4.22 -6.93 -16.47
N GLY A 134 5.40 -7.56 -16.44
CA GLY A 134 6.66 -6.99 -16.92
C GLY A 134 7.61 -6.48 -15.83
N GLY A 135 7.24 -6.61 -14.55
CA GLY A 135 8.13 -6.38 -13.42
C GLY A 135 9.06 -7.55 -13.15
N SER A 136 10.08 -7.28 -12.34
CA SER A 136 11.08 -8.27 -11.91
C SER A 136 10.46 -9.42 -11.10
N SER A 137 10.99 -10.64 -11.29
CA SER A 137 10.54 -11.83 -10.54
C SER A 137 10.97 -11.81 -9.06
N GLU A 138 12.04 -11.08 -8.76
CA GLU A 138 12.62 -10.88 -7.44
C GLU A 138 11.67 -10.13 -6.50
N LEU A 139 10.66 -9.43 -7.03
CA LEU A 139 9.58 -8.85 -6.24
C LEU A 139 8.84 -9.90 -5.40
N LEU A 140 8.81 -11.17 -5.84
CA LEU A 140 8.20 -12.25 -5.05
C LEU A 140 9.00 -12.57 -3.78
N ASP A 141 10.33 -12.45 -3.80
CA ASP A 141 11.15 -12.66 -2.59
C ASP A 141 10.76 -11.66 -1.50
N VAL A 142 10.59 -10.39 -1.88
CA VAL A 142 10.12 -9.32 -0.98
C VAL A 142 8.74 -9.67 -0.41
N VAL A 143 7.80 -10.12 -1.25
CA VAL A 143 6.46 -10.52 -0.81
C VAL A 143 6.53 -11.65 0.21
N PHE A 144 7.29 -12.72 -0.07
CA PHE A 144 7.39 -13.87 0.81
C PHE A 144 8.02 -13.50 2.15
N ARG A 145 9.16 -12.80 2.13
CA ARG A 145 9.93 -12.47 3.33
C ARG A 145 9.19 -11.48 4.21
N HIS A 146 8.59 -10.44 3.64
CA HIS A 146 7.75 -9.52 4.39
C HIS A 146 6.57 -10.25 5.02
N THR A 147 5.87 -11.07 4.25
CA THR A 147 4.68 -11.80 4.73
C THR A 147 5.05 -12.76 5.87
N GLU A 148 6.15 -13.49 5.75
CA GLU A 148 6.63 -14.37 6.82
C GLU A 148 6.94 -13.60 8.09
N THR A 149 7.68 -12.49 7.99
CA THR A 149 8.01 -11.63 9.13
C THR A 149 6.76 -11.06 9.79
N ALA A 150 5.82 -10.53 9.02
CA ALA A 150 4.58 -9.96 9.55
C ALA A 150 3.71 -11.02 10.23
N LEU A 151 3.42 -12.14 9.56
CA LEU A 151 2.53 -13.17 10.12
C LEU A 151 3.12 -13.84 11.37
N ARG A 152 4.45 -13.99 11.45
CA ARG A 152 5.12 -14.59 12.61
C ARG A 152 5.01 -13.72 13.87
N ASN A 153 4.88 -12.40 13.72
CA ASN A 153 5.02 -11.45 14.84
C ASN A 153 3.71 -10.70 15.16
N HIS A 154 2.90 -10.36 14.15
CA HIS A 154 1.67 -9.61 14.36
C HIS A 154 0.53 -10.48 14.89
N VAL A 155 0.48 -11.77 14.55
CA VAL A 155 -0.59 -12.69 14.96
C VAL A 155 -0.35 -13.19 16.39
N ARG A 156 -1.30 -12.92 17.28
CA ARG A 156 -1.25 -13.33 18.69
C ARG A 156 -1.79 -14.74 18.88
N LYS A 157 -1.58 -15.30 20.09
CA LYS A 157 -2.03 -16.66 20.46
C LYS A 157 -3.55 -16.86 20.34
N ASP A 158 -4.33 -15.80 20.53
CA ASP A 158 -5.79 -15.79 20.42
C ASP A 158 -6.28 -15.41 19.01
N ALA A 159 -5.39 -15.37 18.02
CA ALA A 159 -5.62 -14.95 16.65
C ALA A 159 -6.00 -13.46 16.47
N SER A 160 -5.97 -12.65 17.53
CA SER A 160 -5.98 -11.19 17.36
C SER A 160 -4.66 -10.71 16.76
N VAL A 161 -4.66 -9.49 16.22
CA VAL A 161 -3.54 -8.97 15.42
C VAL A 161 -3.06 -7.64 16.00
N TYR A 162 -1.76 -7.51 16.22
CA TYR A 162 -1.15 -6.21 16.51
C TYR A 162 -1.27 -5.29 15.30
N HIS A 163 -1.53 -4.01 15.54
CA HIS A 163 -1.53 -3.02 14.47
C HIS A 163 -0.10 -2.79 13.95
N VAL A 164 0.83 -2.51 14.86
CA VAL A 164 2.25 -2.29 14.58
C VAL A 164 3.06 -3.37 15.27
N PHE A 165 4.16 -3.80 14.66
CA PHE A 165 5.19 -4.56 15.37
C PHE A 165 6.55 -3.87 15.20
N VAL A 166 7.26 -3.70 16.32
CA VAL A 166 8.56 -3.06 16.40
C VAL A 166 9.65 -4.12 16.37
N PHE A 167 10.65 -3.89 15.54
CA PHE A 167 11.84 -4.69 15.31
C PHE A 167 13.11 -3.86 15.53
N ASP A 168 14.21 -4.54 15.78
CA ASP A 168 15.53 -3.94 15.61
C ASP A 168 15.79 -3.74 14.11
N GLU A 169 15.99 -2.48 13.69
CA GLU A 169 16.12 -2.09 12.27
C GLU A 169 17.30 -2.77 11.56
N LYS A 170 18.36 -3.15 12.29
CA LYS A 170 19.57 -3.73 11.71
C LYS A 170 19.49 -5.24 11.58
N THR A 171 18.90 -5.90 12.56
CA THR A 171 18.92 -7.36 12.70
C THR A 171 17.60 -8.03 12.37
N GLY A 172 16.50 -7.26 12.32
CA GLY A 172 15.15 -7.81 12.20
C GLY A 172 14.68 -8.55 13.46
N ALA A 173 15.40 -8.44 14.58
CA ALA A 173 15.00 -9.09 15.82
C ALA A 173 13.69 -8.49 16.36
N PRO A 174 12.69 -9.32 16.71
CA PRO A 174 11.42 -8.82 17.22
C PRO A 174 11.60 -8.16 18.59
N VAL A 175 11.00 -6.97 18.78
CA VAL A 175 11.06 -6.22 20.03
C VAL A 175 9.73 -6.29 20.77
N ARG A 176 8.64 -5.80 20.16
CA ARG A 176 7.31 -5.77 20.79
C ARG A 176 6.19 -5.44 19.80
N GLY A 177 4.97 -5.85 20.13
CA GLY A 177 3.76 -5.33 19.49
C GLY A 177 3.43 -3.91 19.96
N ASP A 178 2.79 -3.12 19.10
CA ASP A 178 2.40 -1.74 19.35
C ASP A 178 1.15 -1.33 18.57
N THR A 179 0.73 -0.08 18.72
CA THR A 179 -0.33 0.52 17.93
C THR A 179 -0.13 2.02 17.76
N TYR A 180 -0.51 2.54 16.58
CA TYR A 180 -0.70 3.97 16.35
C TYR A 180 -2.19 4.41 16.43
N GLN A 181 -3.13 3.53 16.08
CA GLN A 181 -4.57 3.85 15.93
C GLN A 181 -5.52 3.11 16.88
N GLY A 182 -5.16 1.88 17.28
CA GLY A 182 -5.89 1.10 18.27
C GLY A 182 -5.86 1.71 19.66
N GLN A 183 -6.80 1.29 20.52
CA GLN A 183 -6.98 1.82 21.88
C GLN A 183 -5.76 1.60 22.79
N ALA A 184 -5.08 0.47 22.63
CA ALA A 184 -3.85 0.09 23.35
C ALA A 184 -3.07 -0.95 22.52
N PRO A 185 -1.75 -1.14 22.76
CA PRO A 185 -0.95 -2.15 22.06
C PRO A 185 -1.56 -3.55 22.08
N GLU A 186 -2.22 -3.94 23.17
CA GLU A 186 -2.86 -5.25 23.35
C GLU A 186 -4.31 -5.29 22.85
N SER A 187 -4.89 -4.15 22.45
CA SER A 187 -6.24 -4.11 21.86
C SER A 187 -6.27 -4.76 20.47
N ALA A 188 -7.47 -5.04 19.96
CA ALA A 188 -7.68 -5.49 18.59
C ALA A 188 -8.44 -4.39 17.83
N TRP A 189 -7.71 -3.59 17.05
CA TRP A 189 -8.27 -2.49 16.25
C TRP A 189 -9.02 -3.07 15.03
N SER A 190 -10.22 -2.53 14.76
CA SER A 190 -11.14 -2.99 13.71
C SER A 190 -11.10 -2.13 12.46
#